data_AF-D3SFX3-F1
#
_entry.id   AF-D3SFX3-F1
#
_cell.length_a   1.000
_cell.length_b   1.000
_cell.length_c   1.000
_cell.angle_alpha   90.00
_cell.angle_beta   90.00
_cell.angle_gamma   90.00
#
_symmetry.space_group_name_H-M   'P 1'
#
loop_
_entity.id
_entity.type
_entity.pdbx_description
1 polymer ?
#
loop_
_entity_poly.entity_id
_entity_poly.type
_entity_poly.pdbx_seq_one_letter_code
_entity_poly.pdbx_strand_id
1 'polypeptide(L)'
;MPDPAHEQVHAAVRDYLDTWLRRRDTDRLLALHSAEVCGFGTGVDEAAFSPEDVVRIVRRDIEQAPEPFDYAIHREHITFPHPDVALAMIAFDMKTRIHDQSVHLHHLRGTLVFRREGSAWRLAHLHGSFPTTIHGEGEPYPIKELEDRAQVLERMVRDRTQDLENVQRHLEHLATTDPLTGLHNRMKGNHALEDELERARRQSSPLATIMVDLDHFKAINDHQGHAQGDHVLRAVGQLLHERLRETDTAARWGGEEFLILCPHTTAGQASSLAETLRQSIEQHDFGTDPPLTASFGVAALEPGDTAEGLIARADRALYAAKRASRNCVEHA
;
A
#
# COMPACT_ATOMS: atom_id res chain seq x y z
N MET A 1 38.24 -2.58 58.35
CA MET A 1 36.90 -2.56 58.94
C MET A 1 36.03 -1.72 58.01
N PRO A 2 34.88 -2.21 57.53
CA PRO A 2 33.97 -1.38 56.76
C PRO A 2 33.54 -0.16 57.59
N ASP A 3 33.36 0.99 56.94
CA ASP A 3 32.88 2.20 57.57
C ASP A 3 31.45 1.95 58.10
N PRO A 4 31.17 2.14 59.41
CA PRO A 4 29.83 1.95 59.97
C PRO A 4 28.73 2.73 59.25
N ALA A 5 29.05 3.91 58.70
CA ALA A 5 28.10 4.68 57.91
C ALA A 5 27.79 4.00 56.57
N HIS A 6 28.80 3.41 55.93
CA HIS A 6 28.65 2.66 54.68
C HIS A 6 27.80 1.39 54.87
N GLU A 7 27.99 0.66 55.97
CA GLU A 7 27.17 -0.51 56.29
C GLU A 7 25.69 -0.14 56.54
N GLN A 8 25.45 0.98 57.25
CA GLN A 8 24.10 1.49 57.49
C GLN A 8 23.40 1.90 56.19
N VAL A 9 24.09 2.58 55.27
CA VAL A 9 23.51 2.97 53.97
C VAL A 9 23.28 1.75 53.09
N HIS A 10 24.22 0.80 53.05
CA HIS A 10 24.00 -0.46 52.35
C HIS A 10 22.73 -1.16 52.87
N ALA A 11 22.56 -1.27 54.20
CA ALA A 11 21.35 -1.82 54.79
C ALA A 11 20.09 -1.02 54.43
N ALA A 12 20.16 0.31 54.36
CA ALA A 12 19.05 1.16 53.94
C ALA A 12 18.66 0.94 52.47
N VAL A 13 19.63 0.76 51.57
CA VAL A 13 19.37 0.38 50.16
C VAL A 13 18.62 -0.95 50.09
N ARG A 14 19.06 -1.96 50.86
CA ARG A 14 18.40 -3.27 50.90
C ARG A 14 16.98 -3.20 51.48
N ASP A 15 16.78 -2.53 52.62
CA ASP A 15 15.44 -2.40 53.23
C ASP A 15 14.48 -1.65 52.29
N TYR A 16 14.97 -0.63 51.59
CA TYR A 16 14.18 0.09 50.59
C TYR A 16 13.75 -0.82 49.42
N LEU A 17 14.71 -1.48 48.76
CA LEU A 17 14.41 -2.35 47.61
C LEU A 17 13.58 -3.57 48.00
N ASP A 18 13.85 -4.20 49.15
CA ASP A 18 13.03 -5.32 49.63
C ASP A 18 11.61 -4.87 49.94
N THR A 19 11.43 -3.69 50.54
CA THR A 19 10.10 -3.13 50.81
C THR A 19 9.36 -2.82 49.51
N TRP A 20 10.04 -2.20 48.55
CA TRP A 20 9.46 -1.80 47.27
C TRP A 20 9.18 -2.98 46.34
N LEU A 21 10.13 -3.89 46.15
CA LEU A 21 10.08 -4.93 45.12
C LEU A 21 9.53 -6.25 45.65
N ARG A 22 9.95 -6.69 46.84
CA ARG A 22 9.53 -8.00 47.38
C ARG A 22 8.27 -7.92 48.22
N ARG A 23 8.22 -7.00 49.17
CA ARG A 23 7.10 -6.90 50.12
C ARG A 23 5.90 -6.17 49.54
N ARG A 24 6.12 -5.27 48.58
CA ARG A 24 5.10 -4.39 47.98
C ARG A 24 4.29 -3.64 49.05
N ASP A 25 4.96 -3.22 50.13
CA ASP A 25 4.32 -2.57 51.30
C ASP A 25 4.42 -1.04 51.17
N THR A 26 3.31 -0.42 50.78
CA THR A 26 3.23 1.03 50.56
C THR A 26 3.54 1.83 51.83
N ASP A 27 2.96 1.47 52.97
CA ASP A 27 3.05 2.28 54.19
C ASP A 27 4.48 2.21 54.77
N ARG A 28 5.10 1.03 54.72
CA ARG A 28 6.52 0.87 55.05
C ARG A 28 7.41 1.67 54.10
N LEU A 29 7.12 1.65 52.79
CA LEU A 29 7.95 2.36 51.81
C LEU A 29 7.91 3.87 52.03
N LEU A 30 6.72 4.42 52.29
CA LEU A 30 6.54 5.84 52.62
C LEU A 30 7.24 6.23 53.93
N ALA A 31 7.32 5.32 54.91
CA ALA A 31 8.05 5.56 56.16
C ALA A 31 9.60 5.58 55.98
N LEU A 32 10.12 5.00 54.89
CA LEU A 32 11.54 5.04 54.53
C LEU A 32 11.92 6.33 53.77
N HIS A 33 10.94 7.12 53.33
CA HIS A 33 11.17 8.37 52.61
C HIS A 33 11.47 9.54 53.55
N SER A 34 12.31 10.45 53.08
CA SER A 34 12.51 11.77 53.68
C SER A 34 11.28 12.64 53.43
N ALA A 35 11.09 13.67 54.26
CA ALA A 35 10.04 14.66 54.06
C ALA A 35 10.20 15.47 52.76
N GLU A 36 11.40 15.50 52.16
CA GLU A 36 11.71 16.21 50.92
C GLU A 36 11.86 15.26 49.71
N VAL A 37 11.29 14.05 49.79
CA VAL A 37 11.48 13.02 48.76
C VAL A 37 11.00 13.51 47.38
N CYS A 38 11.84 13.31 46.37
CA CYS A 38 11.54 13.59 44.97
C CYS A 38 12.21 12.55 44.07
N GLY A 39 11.92 12.55 42.77
CA GLY A 39 12.56 11.57 41.91
C GLY A 39 12.04 11.48 40.51
N PHE A 40 12.71 10.63 39.74
CA PHE A 40 12.30 10.19 38.42
C PHE A 40 12.15 8.66 38.44
N GLY A 41 10.96 8.19 38.12
CA GLY A 41 10.70 6.81 37.76
C GLY A 41 11.17 6.50 36.34
N THR A 42 10.72 5.37 35.82
CA THR A 42 11.18 4.86 34.52
C THR A 42 10.22 5.17 33.37
N GLY A 43 8.98 5.59 33.69
CA GLY A 43 7.99 5.99 32.71
C GLY A 43 8.07 7.46 32.29
N VAL A 44 7.52 7.77 31.11
CA VAL A 44 7.57 9.10 30.46
C VAL A 44 7.01 10.22 31.34
N ASP A 45 5.98 9.92 32.14
CA ASP A 45 5.32 10.87 33.05
C ASP A 45 5.61 10.57 34.53
N GLU A 46 6.67 9.81 34.84
CA GLU A 46 7.04 9.44 36.22
C GLU A 46 8.03 10.43 36.84
N ALA A 47 7.69 11.72 36.81
CA ALA A 47 8.43 12.73 37.54
C ALA A 47 7.67 13.12 38.82
N ALA A 48 8.37 13.07 39.96
CA ALA A 48 7.86 13.54 41.24
C ALA A 48 8.70 14.71 41.73
N PHE A 49 8.10 15.90 41.73
CA PHE A 49 8.73 17.12 42.24
C PHE A 49 8.25 17.47 43.65
N SER A 50 7.32 16.70 44.21
CA SER A 50 6.80 16.83 45.57
C SER A 50 6.62 15.47 46.25
N PRO A 51 6.61 15.41 47.60
CA PRO A 51 6.29 14.18 48.34
C PRO A 51 4.91 13.61 47.99
N GLU A 52 3.92 14.47 47.70
CA GLU A 52 2.58 14.04 47.27
C GLU A 52 2.63 13.29 45.92
N ASP A 53 3.48 13.75 44.99
CA ASP A 53 3.69 13.04 43.72
C ASP A 53 4.32 11.67 43.94
N VAL A 54 5.30 11.56 44.85
CA VAL A 54 5.93 10.28 45.21
C VAL A 54 4.89 9.32 45.78
N VAL A 55 4.02 9.77 46.69
CA VAL A 55 2.95 8.93 47.26
C VAL A 55 2.01 8.43 46.17
N ARG A 56 1.61 9.30 45.24
CA ARG A 56 0.74 8.95 44.11
C ARG A 56 1.39 7.90 43.21
N ILE A 57 2.66 8.09 42.85
CA ILE A 57 3.40 7.17 41.98
C ILE A 57 3.60 5.81 42.65
N VAL A 58 4.02 5.79 43.92
CA VAL A 58 4.23 4.54 44.67
C VAL A 58 2.94 3.74 44.82
N ARG A 59 1.82 4.40 45.18
CA ARG A 59 0.52 3.71 45.28
C ARG A 59 0.11 3.11 43.94
N ARG A 60 0.21 3.91 42.87
CA ARG A 60 -0.09 3.45 41.51
C ARG A 60 0.78 2.27 41.10
N ASP A 61 2.09 2.31 41.36
CA ASP A 61 3.02 1.21 41.04
C ASP A 61 2.60 -0.09 41.72
N ILE A 62 2.33 -0.05 43.03
CA ILE A 62 1.94 -1.23 43.82
C ILE A 62 0.55 -1.73 43.41
N GLU A 63 -0.41 -0.85 43.14
CA GLU A 63 -1.75 -1.23 42.68
C GLU A 63 -1.72 -1.88 41.29
N GLN A 64 -0.87 -1.41 40.37
CA GLN A 64 -0.75 -1.95 39.02
C GLN A 64 0.00 -3.29 38.98
N ALA A 65 0.96 -3.49 39.88
CA ALA A 65 1.73 -4.73 39.98
C ALA A 65 1.81 -5.18 41.45
N PRO A 66 0.75 -5.82 41.99
CA PRO A 66 0.70 -6.21 43.40
C PRO A 66 1.59 -7.41 43.73
N GLU A 67 1.99 -8.19 42.73
CA GLU A 67 2.82 -9.38 42.90
C GLU A 67 4.29 -9.04 43.22
N PRO A 68 4.96 -9.83 44.08
CA PRO A 68 6.37 -9.64 44.41
C PRO A 68 7.31 -9.75 43.19
N PHE A 69 8.33 -8.91 43.18
CA PHE A 69 9.45 -8.98 42.26
C PHE A 69 10.64 -9.68 42.93
N ASP A 70 11.19 -10.67 42.24
CA ASP A 70 12.55 -11.12 42.51
C ASP A 70 13.53 -10.13 41.90
N TYR A 71 14.58 -9.76 42.63
CA TYR A 71 15.62 -8.89 42.10
C TYR A 71 17.02 -9.34 42.53
N ALA A 72 18.01 -8.98 41.72
CA ALA A 72 19.42 -9.26 41.97
C ALA A 72 20.26 -8.02 41.64
N ILE A 73 20.99 -7.49 42.62
CA ILE A 73 21.94 -6.39 42.39
C ILE A 73 23.26 -6.98 41.94
N HIS A 74 23.69 -6.57 40.75
CA HIS A 74 24.95 -7.01 40.13
C HIS A 74 26.10 -6.07 40.46
N ARG A 75 25.81 -4.78 40.64
CA ARG A 75 26.80 -3.76 41.01
C ARG A 75 26.20 -2.73 41.94
N GLU A 76 26.96 -2.36 42.96
CA GLU A 76 26.61 -1.30 43.90
C GLU A 76 27.83 -0.43 44.19
N HIS A 77 27.61 0.88 44.28
CA HIS A 77 28.64 1.83 44.64
C HIS A 77 28.04 2.93 45.51
N ILE A 78 28.60 3.13 46.70
CA ILE A 78 28.11 4.11 47.67
C ILE A 78 29.19 5.18 47.88
N THR A 79 28.78 6.44 47.87
CA THR A 79 29.64 7.60 48.13
C THR A 79 28.96 8.56 49.10
N PHE A 80 29.77 9.32 49.83
CA PHE A 80 29.30 10.28 50.84
C PHE A 80 29.75 11.70 50.47
N PRO A 81 28.98 12.42 49.63
CA PRO A 81 29.29 13.81 49.30
C PRO A 81 29.21 14.76 50.50
N HIS A 82 28.48 14.37 51.55
CA HIS A 82 28.35 15.08 52.82
C HIS A 82 28.18 14.04 53.96
N PRO A 83 28.59 14.30 55.21
CA PRO A 83 28.44 13.34 56.31
C PRO A 83 27.01 12.82 56.53
N ASP A 84 26.01 13.64 56.19
CA ASP A 84 24.59 13.34 56.31
C ASP A 84 23.90 13.03 54.97
N VAL A 85 24.67 12.89 53.87
CA VAL A 85 24.14 12.56 52.54
C VAL A 85 24.94 11.43 51.93
N ALA A 86 24.25 10.37 51.54
CA ALA A 86 24.84 9.25 50.83
C ALA A 86 24.20 9.09 49.46
N LEU A 87 25.01 8.76 48.46
CA LEU A 87 24.57 8.44 47.10
C LEU A 87 24.93 6.99 46.82
N ALA A 88 23.93 6.17 46.52
CA ALA A 88 24.07 4.77 46.12
C ALA A 88 23.70 4.61 44.65
N MET A 89 24.63 4.12 43.84
CA MET A 89 24.40 3.72 42.46
C MET A 89 24.29 2.21 42.39
N ILE A 90 23.22 1.70 41.78
CA ILE A 90 22.96 0.28 41.64
C ILE A 90 22.73 -0.09 40.19
N ALA A 91 23.23 -1.27 39.80
CA ALA A 91 22.82 -1.97 38.59
C ALA A 91 22.22 -3.32 38.98
N PHE A 92 21.02 -3.61 38.52
CA PHE A 92 20.25 -4.75 39.01
C PHE A 92 19.26 -5.26 37.97
N ASP A 93 18.85 -6.51 38.12
CA ASP A 93 17.76 -7.11 37.34
C ASP A 93 16.57 -7.36 38.26
N MET A 94 15.37 -7.38 37.69
CA MET A 94 14.17 -7.83 38.39
C MET A 94 13.28 -8.69 37.50
N LYS A 95 12.50 -9.56 38.13
CA LYS A 95 11.54 -10.45 37.50
C LYS A 95 10.26 -10.50 38.33
N THR A 96 9.11 -10.47 37.66
CA THR A 96 7.80 -10.64 38.30
C THR A 96 6.82 -11.36 37.37
N ARG A 97 5.58 -11.51 37.82
CA ARG A 97 4.44 -11.96 37.02
C ARG A 97 3.38 -10.85 36.97
N ILE A 98 2.99 -10.43 35.78
CA ILE A 98 1.91 -9.45 35.56
C ILE A 98 0.88 -10.11 34.64
N HIS A 99 -0.40 -10.19 35.07
CA HIS A 99 -1.49 -10.86 34.32
C HIS A 99 -1.10 -12.26 33.81
N ASP A 100 -0.54 -13.10 34.69
CA ASP A 100 -0.05 -14.45 34.40
C ASP A 100 1.09 -14.57 33.38
N GLN A 101 1.65 -13.45 32.93
CA GLN A 101 2.84 -13.42 32.08
C GLN A 101 4.09 -13.14 32.91
N SER A 102 5.17 -13.90 32.67
CA SER A 102 6.47 -13.64 33.30
C SER A 102 7.12 -12.44 32.64
N VAL A 103 7.40 -11.40 33.43
CA VAL A 103 8.08 -10.18 32.98
C VAL A 103 9.48 -10.16 33.58
N HIS A 104 10.47 -9.91 32.75
CA HIS A 104 11.88 -9.84 33.12
C HIS A 104 12.45 -8.49 32.67
N LEU A 105 13.01 -7.74 33.60
CA LEU A 105 13.65 -6.45 33.36
C LEU A 105 15.13 -6.59 33.70
N HIS A 106 15.97 -6.44 32.69
CA HIS A 106 17.42 -6.61 32.81
C HIS A 106 18.16 -5.27 32.74
N HIS A 107 19.32 -5.22 33.37
CA HIS A 107 20.29 -4.13 33.33
C HIS A 107 19.77 -2.78 33.85
N LEU A 108 18.80 -2.80 34.77
CA LEU A 108 18.26 -1.58 35.36
C LEU A 108 19.35 -0.81 36.10
N ARG A 109 19.30 0.52 36.01
CA ARG A 109 20.21 1.40 36.73
C ARG A 109 19.42 2.31 37.64
N GLY A 110 19.84 2.35 38.90
CA GLY A 110 19.24 3.22 39.92
C GLY A 110 20.30 4.13 40.55
N THR A 111 19.91 5.37 40.80
CA THR A 111 20.63 6.26 41.71
C THR A 111 19.69 6.60 42.86
N LEU A 112 20.10 6.24 44.07
CA LEU A 112 19.39 6.53 45.31
C LEU A 112 20.21 7.55 46.10
N VAL A 113 19.56 8.62 46.56
CA VAL A 113 20.17 9.56 47.50
C VAL A 113 19.47 9.41 48.84
N PHE A 114 20.26 9.13 49.86
CA PHE A 114 19.80 9.06 51.24
C PHE A 114 20.28 10.27 52.02
N ARG A 115 19.41 10.78 52.88
CA ARG A 115 19.72 11.81 53.86
C ARG A 115 19.58 11.25 55.26
N ARG A 116 20.48 11.64 56.15
CA ARG A 116 20.42 11.24 57.55
C ARG A 116 19.39 12.09 58.29
N GLU A 117 18.41 11.43 58.91
CA GLU A 117 17.39 12.04 59.76
C GLU A 117 17.41 11.36 61.13
N GLY A 118 18.05 12.02 62.11
CA GLY A 118 18.33 11.42 63.42
C GLY A 118 19.33 10.26 63.28
N SER A 119 18.93 9.06 63.72
CA SER A 119 19.75 7.85 63.61
C SER A 119 19.50 7.03 62.34
N ALA A 120 18.55 7.44 61.49
CA ALA A 120 18.14 6.69 60.31
C ALA A 120 18.57 7.37 59.01
N TRP A 121 18.82 6.55 57.97
CA TRP A 121 18.98 7.01 56.61
C TRP A 121 17.63 6.92 55.89
N ARG A 122 17.15 8.04 55.35
CA ARG A 122 15.89 8.11 54.62
C ARG A 122 16.11 8.50 53.18
N LEU A 123 15.31 7.94 52.28
CA LEU A 123 15.44 8.21 50.86
C LEU A 123 14.94 9.63 50.53
N ALA A 124 15.83 10.46 50.02
CA ALA A 124 15.53 11.82 49.59
C ALA A 124 15.37 11.94 48.06
N HIS A 125 16.07 11.09 47.29
CA HIS A 125 15.91 11.07 45.83
C HIS A 125 16.05 9.67 45.25
N LEU A 126 15.24 9.36 44.26
CA LEU A 126 15.37 8.17 43.42
C LEU A 126 15.40 8.58 41.95
N HIS A 127 16.33 8.02 41.20
CA HIS A 127 16.26 8.00 39.75
C HIS A 127 16.41 6.56 39.26
N GLY A 128 15.36 6.02 38.65
CA GLY A 128 15.39 4.74 37.94
C GLY A 128 15.50 4.98 36.44
N SER A 129 16.34 4.22 35.75
CA SER A 129 16.39 4.23 34.29
C SER A 129 16.48 2.82 33.73
N PHE A 130 15.74 2.57 32.65
CA PHE A 130 16.05 1.48 31.75
C PHE A 130 17.30 1.87 30.96
N PRO A 131 18.27 0.97 30.76
CA PRO A 131 19.07 1.08 29.56
C PRO A 131 18.09 0.97 28.40
N THR A 132 18.09 1.95 27.50
CA THR A 132 17.33 1.83 26.27
C THR A 132 17.84 0.60 25.53
N THR A 133 16.98 -0.41 25.32
CA THR A 133 17.27 -1.63 24.53
C THR A 133 17.44 -1.37 23.03
N ILE A 134 17.69 -0.11 22.67
CA ILE A 134 18.02 0.35 21.33
C ILE A 134 19.49 0.02 21.00
N HIS A 135 20.26 -0.49 21.97
CA HIS A 135 21.69 -0.78 21.84
C HIS A 135 22.02 -2.19 22.33
N GLY A 136 22.60 -3.01 21.44
CA GLY A 136 23.41 -4.15 21.86
C GLY A 136 24.74 -3.65 22.44
N GLU A 137 25.41 -4.47 23.27
CA GLU A 137 26.72 -4.13 23.83
C GLU A 137 27.71 -3.78 22.69
N GLY A 138 28.04 -2.49 22.58
CA GLY A 138 29.04 -1.97 21.62
C GLY A 138 28.52 -1.17 20.42
N GLU A 139 27.21 -1.03 20.22
CA GLU A 139 26.65 -0.22 19.11
C GLU A 139 25.94 1.04 19.62
N PRO A 140 26.55 2.25 19.47
CA PRO A 140 25.97 3.52 19.93
C PRO A 140 24.65 3.91 19.25
N TYR A 141 24.23 3.23 18.17
CA TYR A 141 23.04 3.54 17.37
C TYR A 141 22.31 2.25 16.92
N PRO A 142 20.97 2.24 16.81
CA PRO A 142 20.16 1.05 16.48
C PRO A 142 20.15 0.72 14.98
N ILE A 143 21.32 0.57 14.37
CA ILE A 143 21.41 0.36 12.92
C ILE A 143 20.68 -0.94 12.54
N LYS A 144 20.85 -2.02 13.31
CA LYS A 144 20.27 -3.33 13.01
C LYS A 144 18.75 -3.40 13.17
N GLU A 145 18.17 -2.78 14.20
CA GLU A 145 16.70 -2.73 14.34
C GLU A 145 16.07 -1.82 13.28
N LEU A 146 16.76 -0.74 12.89
CA LEU A 146 16.36 0.10 11.77
C LEU A 146 16.43 -0.68 10.45
N GLU A 147 17.45 -1.50 10.24
CA GLU A 147 17.59 -2.39 9.07
C GLU A 147 16.47 -3.44 9.02
N ASP A 148 16.17 -4.12 10.12
CA ASP A 148 15.10 -5.13 10.18
C ASP A 148 13.71 -4.50 9.92
N ARG A 149 13.45 -3.33 10.51
CA ARG A 149 12.23 -2.56 10.21
C ARG A 149 12.20 -2.07 8.77
N ALA A 150 13.33 -1.61 8.23
CA ALA A 150 13.44 -1.18 6.84
C ALA A 150 13.16 -2.34 5.88
N GLN A 151 13.69 -3.55 6.12
CA GLN A 151 13.41 -4.73 5.31
C GLN A 151 11.93 -5.12 5.31
N VAL A 152 11.28 -5.05 6.47
CA VAL A 152 9.84 -5.31 6.59
C VAL A 152 9.00 -4.25 5.86
N LEU A 153 9.37 -2.97 5.98
CA LEU A 153 8.74 -1.87 5.24
C LEU A 153 8.96 -1.99 3.73
N GLU A 154 10.17 -2.29 3.28
CA GLU A 154 10.51 -2.51 1.87
C GLU A 154 9.69 -3.65 1.27
N ARG A 155 9.52 -4.74 2.00
CA ARG A 155 8.66 -5.85 1.58
C ARG A 155 7.20 -5.41 1.47
N MET A 156 6.66 -4.71 2.46
CA MET A 156 5.28 -4.20 2.40
C MET A 156 5.07 -3.22 1.26
N VAL A 157 6.02 -2.32 1.01
CA VAL A 157 5.98 -1.38 -0.11
C VAL A 157 5.99 -2.14 -1.44
N ARG A 158 6.85 -3.15 -1.57
CA ARG A 158 6.93 -3.99 -2.78
C ARG A 158 5.61 -4.73 -3.04
N ASP A 159 5.08 -5.41 -2.02
CA ASP A 159 3.82 -6.15 -2.12
C ASP A 159 2.67 -5.20 -2.50
N ARG A 160 2.61 -4.01 -1.88
CA ARG A 160 1.57 -3.02 -2.17
C ARG A 160 1.71 -2.41 -3.57
N THR A 161 2.94 -2.20 -4.04
CA THR A 161 3.21 -1.71 -5.39
C THR A 161 2.76 -2.74 -6.41
N GLN A 162 3.05 -4.02 -6.18
CA GLN A 162 2.62 -5.09 -7.07
C GLN A 162 1.10 -5.23 -7.14
N ASP A 163 0.41 -5.11 -6.01
CA ASP A 163 -1.05 -5.11 -5.96
C ASP A 163 -1.64 -3.93 -6.74
N LEU A 164 -1.08 -2.73 -6.56
CA LEU A 164 -1.50 -1.53 -7.29
C LEU A 164 -1.30 -1.69 -8.80
N GLU A 165 -0.16 -2.22 -9.24
CA GLU A 165 0.10 -2.50 -10.65
C GLU A 165 -0.89 -3.52 -11.23
N ASN A 166 -1.24 -4.56 -10.46
CA ASN A 166 -2.22 -5.56 -10.90
C ASN A 166 -3.61 -4.96 -11.05
N VAL A 167 -4.05 -4.17 -10.07
CA VAL A 167 -5.32 -3.45 -10.11
C VAL A 167 -5.34 -2.45 -11.25
N GLN A 168 -4.25 -1.69 -11.45
CA GLN A 168 -4.11 -0.74 -12.54
C GLN A 168 -4.22 -1.45 -13.91
N ARG A 169 -3.47 -2.53 -14.13
CA ARG A 169 -3.56 -3.32 -15.38
C ARG A 169 -4.97 -3.85 -15.62
N HIS A 170 -5.64 -4.31 -14.57
CA HIS A 170 -7.01 -4.80 -14.69
C HIS A 170 -8.00 -3.67 -15.02
N LEU A 171 -7.86 -2.50 -14.39
CA LEU A 171 -8.65 -1.32 -14.68
C LEU A 171 -8.39 -0.80 -16.09
N GLU A 172 -7.13 -0.75 -16.53
CA GLU A 172 -6.75 -0.36 -17.89
C GLU A 172 -7.37 -1.32 -18.92
N HIS A 173 -7.33 -2.63 -18.68
CA HIS A 173 -7.97 -3.60 -19.56
C HIS A 173 -9.48 -3.41 -19.65
N LEU A 174 -10.17 -3.27 -18.50
CA LEU A 174 -11.61 -3.00 -18.47
C LEU A 174 -11.98 -1.64 -19.10
N ALA A 175 -11.12 -0.64 -18.95
CA ALA A 175 -11.34 0.69 -19.47
C ALA A 175 -11.06 0.79 -20.97
N THR A 176 -10.29 -0.13 -21.57
CA THR A 176 -9.83 -0.02 -22.96
C THR A 176 -10.23 -1.15 -23.89
N THR A 177 -10.73 -2.28 -23.37
CA THR A 177 -11.11 -3.47 -24.13
C THR A 177 -12.61 -3.73 -24.05
N ASP A 178 -13.23 -4.15 -25.16
CA ASP A 178 -14.59 -4.67 -25.18
C ASP A 178 -14.59 -6.13 -24.72
N PRO A 179 -15.32 -6.48 -23.64
CA PRO A 179 -15.23 -7.80 -23.01
C PRO A 179 -15.84 -8.92 -23.86
N LEU A 180 -16.69 -8.59 -24.83
CA LEU A 180 -17.30 -9.59 -25.71
C LEU A 180 -16.33 -9.99 -26.82
N THR A 181 -15.72 -9.02 -27.50
CA THR A 181 -14.94 -9.23 -28.72
C THR A 181 -13.44 -9.29 -28.50
N GLY A 182 -12.94 -8.80 -27.35
CA GLY A 182 -11.50 -8.69 -27.07
C GLY A 182 -10.80 -7.55 -27.81
N LEU A 183 -11.50 -6.85 -28.71
CA LEU A 183 -11.00 -5.65 -29.39
C LEU A 183 -10.99 -4.45 -28.45
N HIS A 184 -10.41 -3.33 -28.89
CA HIS A 184 -10.56 -2.09 -28.14
C HIS A 184 -12.03 -1.68 -28.03
N ASN A 185 -12.40 -1.02 -26.93
CA ASN A 185 -13.72 -0.41 -26.84
C ASN A 185 -13.74 0.95 -27.56
N ARG A 186 -14.94 1.49 -27.75
CA ARG A 186 -15.15 2.81 -28.39
C ARG A 186 -14.30 3.92 -27.78
N MET A 187 -14.16 3.96 -26.44
CA MET A 187 -13.37 4.98 -25.75
C MET A 187 -11.90 4.91 -26.15
N LYS A 188 -11.30 3.72 -26.13
CA LYS A 188 -9.91 3.54 -26.56
C LYS A 188 -9.73 3.79 -28.05
N GLY A 189 -10.70 3.40 -28.89
CA GLY A 189 -10.69 3.70 -30.33
C GLY A 189 -10.66 5.21 -30.61
N ASN A 190 -11.45 6.00 -29.88
CA ASN A 190 -11.42 7.47 -29.97
C ASN A 190 -10.04 8.04 -29.63
N HIS A 191 -9.48 7.65 -28.48
CA HIS A 191 -8.16 8.13 -28.06
C HIS A 191 -7.06 7.72 -29.05
N ALA A 192 -7.07 6.48 -29.53
CA ALA A 192 -6.12 6.03 -30.53
C ALA A 192 -6.21 6.83 -31.83
N LEU A 193 -7.42 7.21 -32.25
CA LEU A 193 -7.61 8.06 -33.43
C LEU A 193 -7.07 9.47 -33.22
N GLU A 194 -7.30 10.08 -32.06
CA GLU A 194 -6.75 11.40 -31.72
C GLU A 194 -5.21 11.38 -31.75
N ASP A 195 -4.60 10.38 -31.10
CA ASP A 195 -3.16 10.19 -31.05
C ASP A 195 -2.55 10.02 -32.46
N GLU A 196 -3.16 9.16 -33.28
CA GLU A 196 -2.69 8.88 -34.63
C GLU A 196 -2.92 10.05 -35.60
N LEU A 197 -4.00 10.81 -35.41
CA LEU A 197 -4.25 12.01 -36.20
C LEU A 197 -3.19 13.09 -35.91
N GLU A 198 -2.81 13.28 -34.65
CA GLU A 198 -1.68 14.16 -34.31
C GLU A 198 -0.36 13.65 -34.88
N ARG A 199 -0.09 12.35 -34.78
CA ARG A 199 1.12 11.72 -35.31
C ARG A 199 1.21 11.92 -36.82
N ALA A 200 0.13 11.64 -37.54
CA ALA A 200 0.02 11.77 -38.99
C ALA A 200 0.26 13.20 -39.44
N ARG A 201 -0.30 14.20 -38.73
CA ARG A 201 -0.05 15.62 -39.01
C ARG A 201 1.41 16.00 -38.81
N ARG A 202 2.03 15.60 -37.69
CA ARG A 202 3.45 15.91 -37.41
C ARG A 202 4.39 15.30 -38.43
N GLN A 203 4.08 14.09 -38.91
CA GLN A 203 4.94 13.33 -39.81
C GLN A 203 4.57 13.50 -41.30
N SER A 204 3.48 14.22 -41.59
CA SER A 204 2.90 14.30 -42.94
C SER A 204 2.68 12.90 -43.57
N SER A 205 2.26 11.94 -42.74
CA SER A 205 2.01 10.56 -43.17
C SER A 205 0.52 10.31 -43.42
N PRO A 206 0.16 9.41 -44.35
CA PRO A 206 -1.23 9.07 -44.59
C PRO A 206 -1.83 8.32 -43.39
N LEU A 207 -3.10 8.56 -43.13
CA LEU A 207 -3.91 7.86 -42.13
C LEU A 207 -5.27 7.60 -42.78
N ALA A 208 -5.83 6.42 -42.56
CA ALA A 208 -7.17 6.09 -43.01
C ALA A 208 -7.95 5.37 -41.92
N THR A 209 -9.28 5.48 -42.03
CA THR A 209 -10.24 4.87 -41.11
C THR A 209 -11.25 4.06 -41.91
N ILE A 210 -11.64 2.91 -41.38
CA ILE A 210 -12.66 2.03 -41.95
C ILE A 210 -13.75 1.83 -40.89
N MET A 211 -14.98 2.17 -41.22
CA MET A 211 -16.15 1.81 -40.43
C MET A 211 -16.76 0.53 -41.00
N VAL A 212 -17.10 -0.41 -40.12
CA VAL A 212 -17.65 -1.72 -40.47
C VAL A 212 -18.96 -1.91 -39.74
N ASP A 213 -19.96 -2.46 -40.42
CA ASP A 213 -21.22 -2.86 -39.79
C ASP A 213 -21.69 -4.20 -40.35
N LEU A 214 -22.12 -5.08 -39.44
CA LEU A 214 -22.61 -6.41 -39.77
C LEU A 214 -24.02 -6.34 -40.35
N ASP A 215 -24.17 -6.78 -41.59
CA ASP A 215 -25.43 -6.70 -42.31
C ASP A 215 -26.47 -7.64 -41.69
N HIS A 216 -27.67 -7.10 -41.48
CA HIS A 216 -28.81 -7.86 -40.95
C HIS A 216 -28.56 -8.53 -39.59
N PHE A 217 -27.62 -8.04 -38.77
CA PHE A 217 -27.27 -8.64 -37.48
C PHE A 217 -28.45 -8.73 -36.51
N LYS A 218 -29.34 -7.72 -36.50
CA LYS A 218 -30.60 -7.79 -35.76
C LYS A 218 -31.45 -9.03 -36.12
N ALA A 219 -31.51 -9.39 -37.41
CA ALA A 219 -32.25 -10.57 -37.85
C ALA A 219 -31.62 -11.86 -37.30
N ILE A 220 -30.29 -11.95 -37.22
CA ILE A 220 -29.60 -13.10 -36.60
C ILE A 220 -30.02 -13.21 -35.12
N ASN A 221 -29.99 -12.11 -34.38
CA ASN A 221 -30.44 -12.10 -32.98
C ASN A 221 -31.92 -12.51 -32.85
N ASP A 222 -32.78 -11.99 -33.72
CA ASP A 222 -34.22 -12.23 -33.65
C ASP A 222 -34.59 -13.69 -34.01
N HIS A 223 -33.86 -14.32 -34.94
CA HIS A 223 -34.16 -15.69 -35.42
C HIS A 223 -33.40 -16.79 -34.67
N GLN A 224 -32.15 -16.52 -34.26
CA GLN A 224 -31.23 -17.52 -33.70
C GLN A 224 -30.84 -17.23 -32.24
N GLY A 225 -31.30 -16.10 -31.70
CA GLY A 225 -31.09 -15.68 -30.33
C GLY A 225 -29.79 -14.93 -30.09
N HIS A 226 -29.74 -14.17 -29.00
CA HIS A 226 -28.59 -13.34 -28.62
C HIS A 226 -27.30 -14.13 -28.42
N ALA A 227 -27.37 -15.39 -27.99
CA ALA A 227 -26.18 -16.22 -27.84
C ALA A 227 -25.45 -16.45 -29.17
N GLN A 228 -26.21 -16.60 -30.27
CA GLN A 228 -25.64 -16.70 -31.61
C GLN A 228 -25.07 -15.37 -32.08
N GLY A 229 -25.75 -14.25 -31.80
CA GLY A 229 -25.21 -12.91 -32.07
C GLY A 229 -23.89 -12.64 -31.33
N ASP A 230 -23.80 -13.02 -30.06
CA ASP A 230 -22.57 -12.91 -29.27
C ASP A 230 -21.44 -13.78 -29.82
N HIS A 231 -21.76 -14.97 -30.33
CA HIS A 231 -20.80 -15.84 -31.02
C HIS A 231 -20.28 -15.18 -32.30
N VAL A 232 -21.18 -14.64 -33.12
CA VAL A 232 -20.83 -13.89 -34.33
C VAL A 232 -19.90 -12.73 -34.01
N LEU A 233 -20.23 -11.91 -33.02
CA LEU A 233 -19.41 -10.75 -32.64
C LEU A 233 -18.00 -11.16 -32.17
N ARG A 234 -17.89 -12.23 -31.37
CA ARG A 234 -16.60 -12.80 -30.97
C ARG A 234 -15.77 -13.23 -32.17
N ALA A 235 -16.38 -14.00 -33.08
CA ALA A 235 -15.71 -14.53 -34.24
C ALA A 235 -15.27 -13.42 -35.21
N VAL A 236 -16.10 -12.39 -35.43
CA VAL A 236 -15.72 -11.21 -36.21
C VAL A 236 -14.57 -10.46 -35.54
N GLY A 237 -14.64 -10.25 -34.22
CA GLY A 237 -13.57 -9.60 -33.47
C GLY A 237 -12.22 -10.31 -33.64
N GLN A 238 -12.23 -11.64 -33.51
CA GLN A 238 -11.04 -12.46 -33.73
C GLN A 238 -10.54 -12.38 -35.19
N LEU A 239 -11.44 -12.48 -36.16
CA LEU A 239 -11.10 -12.38 -37.58
C LEU A 239 -10.45 -11.04 -37.92
N LEU A 240 -10.97 -9.93 -37.38
CA LEU A 240 -10.35 -8.61 -37.54
C LEU A 240 -8.96 -8.58 -36.90
N HIS A 241 -8.81 -9.10 -35.69
CA HIS A 241 -7.53 -9.14 -35.00
C HIS A 241 -6.45 -9.93 -35.77
N GLU A 242 -6.81 -11.07 -36.37
CA GLU A 242 -5.88 -11.93 -37.12
C GLU A 242 -5.48 -11.37 -38.50
N ARG A 243 -6.33 -10.53 -39.09
CA ARG A 243 -6.12 -9.98 -40.46
C ARG A 243 -5.46 -8.62 -40.48
N LEU A 244 -5.49 -7.90 -39.36
CA LEU A 244 -4.92 -6.56 -39.25
C LEU A 244 -3.44 -6.60 -38.89
N ARG A 245 -2.70 -5.56 -39.25
CA ARG A 245 -1.29 -5.42 -38.87
C ARG A 245 -1.19 -5.00 -37.42
N GLU A 246 -0.03 -5.20 -36.81
CA GLU A 246 0.25 -4.73 -35.44
C GLU A 246 0.09 -3.20 -35.29
N THR A 247 0.31 -2.45 -36.37
CA THR A 247 0.12 -0.99 -36.40
C THR A 247 -1.34 -0.56 -36.51
N ASP A 248 -2.22 -1.44 -36.98
CA ASP A 248 -3.63 -1.12 -37.17
C ASP A 248 -4.38 -1.30 -35.84
N THR A 249 -5.37 -0.46 -35.58
CA THR A 249 -6.17 -0.53 -34.35
C THR A 249 -7.60 -0.89 -34.70
N ALA A 250 -8.14 -1.97 -34.15
CA ALA A 250 -9.55 -2.33 -34.24
C ALA A 250 -10.28 -2.10 -32.92
N ALA A 251 -11.45 -1.46 -32.99
CA ALA A 251 -12.30 -1.19 -31.85
C ALA A 251 -13.76 -1.55 -32.16
N ARG A 252 -14.49 -2.08 -31.18
CA ARG A 252 -15.95 -2.21 -31.27
C ARG A 252 -16.57 -0.84 -31.00
N TRP A 253 -17.21 -0.28 -32.03
CA TRP A 253 -17.70 1.09 -32.04
C TRP A 253 -19.08 1.21 -31.40
N GLY A 254 -19.95 0.23 -31.62
CA GLY A 254 -21.26 0.16 -30.97
C GLY A 254 -22.08 -1.02 -31.48
N GLY A 255 -22.66 -1.82 -30.59
CA GLY A 255 -23.51 -2.96 -30.99
C GLY A 255 -22.80 -3.92 -31.95
N GLU A 256 -23.12 -3.80 -33.24
CA GLU A 256 -22.60 -4.58 -34.38
C GLU A 256 -21.61 -3.80 -35.28
N GLU A 257 -21.21 -2.60 -34.86
CA GLU A 257 -20.29 -1.70 -35.58
C GLU A 257 -18.86 -1.81 -35.05
N PHE A 258 -17.90 -1.74 -35.97
CA PHE A 258 -16.46 -1.74 -35.67
C PHE A 258 -15.76 -0.59 -36.38
N LEU A 259 -14.74 -0.04 -35.72
CA LEU A 259 -13.83 0.98 -36.24
C LEU A 259 -12.45 0.36 -36.43
N ILE A 260 -11.84 0.60 -37.58
CA ILE A 260 -10.45 0.22 -37.85
C ILE A 260 -9.65 1.48 -38.22
N LEU A 261 -8.56 1.71 -37.51
CA LEU A 261 -7.60 2.76 -37.79
C LEU A 261 -6.38 2.16 -38.48
N CYS A 262 -5.98 2.76 -39.60
CA CYS A 262 -4.88 2.30 -40.44
C CYS A 262 -3.82 3.41 -40.56
N PRO A 263 -2.86 3.50 -39.62
CA PRO A 263 -1.72 4.40 -39.75
C PRO A 263 -0.90 4.10 -41.00
N HIS A 264 -0.22 5.14 -41.53
CA HIS A 264 0.62 5.04 -42.73
C HIS A 264 -0.08 4.39 -43.94
N THR A 265 -1.39 4.57 -44.05
CA THR A 265 -2.22 3.90 -45.05
C THR A 265 -3.01 4.92 -45.87
N THR A 266 -2.88 4.84 -47.19
CA THR A 266 -3.61 5.68 -48.14
C THR A 266 -5.04 5.17 -48.37
N ALA A 267 -5.92 6.03 -48.91
CA ALA A 267 -7.29 5.68 -49.31
C ALA A 267 -7.40 4.35 -50.09
N GLY A 268 -6.57 4.16 -51.12
CA GLY A 268 -6.60 2.96 -51.96
C GLY A 268 -6.13 1.69 -51.23
N GLN A 269 -5.14 1.82 -50.34
CA GLN A 269 -4.68 0.71 -49.51
C GLN A 269 -5.73 0.32 -48.46
N ALA A 270 -6.36 1.30 -47.83
CA ALA A 270 -7.45 1.08 -46.88
C ALA A 270 -8.66 0.42 -47.55
N SER A 271 -8.99 0.84 -48.77
CA SER A 271 -10.08 0.21 -49.56
C SER A 271 -9.75 -1.24 -49.92
N SER A 272 -8.50 -1.54 -50.26
CA SER A 272 -8.05 -2.91 -50.55
C SER A 272 -8.09 -3.80 -49.29
N LEU A 273 -7.72 -3.25 -48.14
CA LEU A 273 -7.84 -3.92 -46.84
C LEU A 273 -9.31 -4.18 -46.50
N ALA A 274 -10.17 -3.18 -46.64
CA ALA A 274 -11.62 -3.32 -46.41
C ALA A 274 -12.21 -4.44 -47.28
N GLU A 275 -11.85 -4.51 -48.56
CA GLU A 275 -12.33 -5.57 -49.46
C GLU A 275 -11.82 -6.96 -49.04
N THR A 276 -10.58 -7.06 -48.56
CA THR A 276 -10.02 -8.31 -48.03
C THR A 276 -10.76 -8.76 -46.76
N LEU A 277 -11.09 -7.83 -45.87
CA LEU A 277 -11.86 -8.12 -44.65
C LEU A 277 -13.30 -8.51 -44.99
N ARG A 278 -13.93 -7.81 -45.93
CA ARG A 278 -15.28 -8.12 -46.43
C ARG A 278 -15.37 -9.55 -46.95
N GLN A 279 -14.45 -9.94 -47.84
CA GLN A 279 -14.38 -11.31 -48.36
C GLN A 279 -14.12 -12.33 -47.26
N SER A 280 -13.27 -11.99 -46.28
CA SER A 280 -12.98 -12.88 -45.15
C SER A 280 -14.21 -13.13 -44.28
N ILE A 281 -15.04 -12.10 -44.03
CA ILE A 281 -16.31 -12.25 -43.31
C ILE A 281 -17.29 -13.07 -44.15
N GLU A 282 -17.49 -12.72 -45.42
CA GLU A 282 -18.43 -13.43 -46.31
C GLU A 282 -18.12 -14.94 -46.44
N GLN A 283 -16.83 -15.31 -46.42
CA GLN A 283 -16.39 -16.70 -46.57
C GLN A 283 -16.34 -17.48 -45.25
N HIS A 284 -16.42 -16.81 -44.10
CA HIS A 284 -16.32 -17.46 -42.81
C HIS A 284 -17.66 -18.06 -42.41
N ASP A 285 -17.64 -19.32 -41.96
CA ASP A 285 -18.84 -19.99 -41.45
C ASP A 285 -19.09 -19.59 -39.99
N PHE A 286 -19.99 -18.63 -39.80
CA PHE A 286 -20.45 -18.20 -38.47
C PHE A 286 -21.59 -19.06 -37.92
N GLY A 287 -22.02 -20.11 -38.64
CA GLY A 287 -23.20 -20.90 -38.27
C GLY A 287 -24.51 -20.12 -38.36
N THR A 288 -24.58 -19.07 -39.19
CA THR A 288 -25.77 -18.24 -39.37
C THR A 288 -26.52 -18.58 -40.66
N ASP A 289 -27.82 -18.30 -40.67
CA ASP A 289 -28.71 -18.48 -41.81
C ASP A 289 -29.64 -17.24 -41.88
N PRO A 290 -29.50 -16.38 -42.91
CA PRO A 290 -28.51 -16.46 -43.99
C PRO A 290 -27.05 -16.26 -43.54
N PRO A 291 -26.05 -16.58 -44.39
CA PRO A 291 -24.65 -16.27 -44.12
C PRO A 291 -24.43 -14.79 -43.81
N LEU A 292 -23.53 -14.51 -42.86
CA LEU A 292 -23.20 -13.15 -42.44
C LEU A 292 -22.43 -12.40 -43.53
N THR A 293 -22.83 -11.16 -43.81
CA THR A 293 -22.04 -10.20 -44.59
C THR A 293 -21.80 -8.93 -43.78
N ALA A 294 -20.91 -8.07 -44.27
CA ALA A 294 -20.66 -6.78 -43.66
C ALA A 294 -20.47 -5.70 -44.72
N SER A 295 -20.90 -4.48 -44.39
CA SER A 295 -20.71 -3.28 -45.20
C SER A 295 -19.56 -2.45 -44.63
N PHE A 296 -18.81 -1.78 -45.50
CA PHE A 296 -17.59 -1.04 -45.13
C PHE A 296 -17.62 0.39 -45.70
N GLY A 297 -17.27 1.36 -44.87
CA GLY A 297 -17.07 2.76 -45.26
C GLY A 297 -15.66 3.21 -44.97
N VAL A 298 -14.95 3.68 -46.00
CA VAL A 298 -13.54 4.07 -45.90
C VAL A 298 -13.40 5.59 -46.02
N ALA A 299 -12.56 6.19 -45.19
CA ALA A 299 -12.15 7.59 -45.34
C ALA A 299 -10.66 7.75 -45.05
N ALA A 300 -9.97 8.54 -45.87
CA ALA A 300 -8.60 8.97 -45.60
C ALA A 300 -8.58 10.33 -44.90
N LEU A 301 -7.49 10.59 -44.16
CA LEU A 301 -7.20 11.87 -43.53
C LEU A 301 -6.89 12.92 -44.60
N GLU A 302 -7.58 14.05 -44.49
CA GLU A 302 -7.44 15.24 -45.32
C GLU A 302 -6.88 16.42 -44.49
N PRO A 303 -6.23 17.40 -45.13
CA PRO A 303 -5.75 18.60 -44.44
C PRO A 303 -6.88 19.33 -43.71
N GLY A 304 -6.73 19.54 -42.41
CA GLY A 304 -7.69 20.27 -41.57
C GLY A 304 -8.73 19.40 -40.85
N ASP A 305 -8.72 18.08 -41.07
CA ASP A 305 -9.67 17.17 -40.43
C ASP A 305 -9.57 17.09 -38.92
N THR A 306 -10.72 16.98 -38.25
CA THR A 306 -10.80 16.48 -36.88
C THR A 306 -11.05 14.97 -36.86
N ALA A 307 -10.80 14.33 -35.72
CA ALA A 307 -11.11 12.91 -35.52
C ALA A 307 -12.60 12.63 -35.81
N GLU A 308 -13.49 13.47 -35.28
CA GLU A 308 -14.93 13.41 -35.56
C GLU A 308 -15.26 13.58 -37.05
N GLY A 309 -14.60 14.51 -37.74
CA GLY A 309 -14.80 14.75 -39.17
C GLY A 309 -14.41 13.55 -40.03
N LEU A 310 -13.29 12.90 -39.71
CA LEU A 310 -12.82 11.70 -40.38
C LEU A 310 -13.78 10.52 -40.16
N ILE A 311 -14.21 10.29 -38.92
CA ILE A 311 -15.22 9.27 -38.59
C ILE A 311 -16.53 9.55 -39.33
N ALA A 312 -17.01 10.80 -39.32
CA ALA A 312 -18.25 11.18 -39.98
C ALA A 312 -18.19 10.97 -41.50
N ARG A 313 -17.02 11.09 -42.14
CA ARG A 313 -16.85 10.72 -43.56
C ARG A 313 -16.92 9.21 -43.76
N ALA A 314 -16.20 8.43 -42.94
CA ALA A 314 -16.25 6.97 -43.02
C ALA A 314 -17.67 6.43 -42.81
N ASP A 315 -18.41 7.00 -41.85
CA ASP A 315 -19.81 6.65 -41.57
C ASP A 315 -20.75 6.98 -42.75
N ARG A 316 -20.56 8.14 -43.40
CA ARG A 316 -21.32 8.46 -44.63
C ARG A 316 -21.05 7.47 -45.76
N ALA A 317 -19.80 7.05 -45.95
CA ALA A 317 -19.45 6.02 -46.92
C ALA A 317 -20.09 4.68 -46.54
N LEU A 318 -20.06 4.28 -45.27
CA LEU A 318 -20.71 3.06 -44.79
C LEU A 318 -22.22 3.09 -45.03
N TYR A 319 -22.86 4.23 -44.79
CA TYR A 319 -24.27 4.42 -45.08
C TYR A 319 -24.57 4.28 -46.59
N ALA A 320 -23.69 4.77 -47.46
CA ALA A 320 -23.80 4.56 -48.91
C ALA A 320 -23.69 3.07 -49.26
N ALA A 321 -22.75 2.33 -48.65
CA ALA A 321 -22.58 0.90 -48.87
C ALA A 321 -23.85 0.11 -48.51
N LYS A 322 -24.43 0.42 -47.35
CA LYS A 322 -25.70 -0.19 -46.91
C LYS A 322 -26.88 0.11 -47.85
N ARG A 323 -26.87 1.25 -48.55
CA ARG A 323 -27.92 1.63 -49.52
C ARG A 323 -27.72 1.06 -50.91
N ALA A 324 -26.47 0.81 -51.33
CA ALA A 324 -26.17 0.31 -52.65
C ALA A 324 -26.68 -1.13 -52.83
N SER A 325 -26.23 -2.04 -51.97
CA SER A 325 -26.74 -3.42 -51.87
C SER A 325 -26.22 -4.18 -50.63
N ARG A 326 -25.52 -3.51 -49.70
CA ARG A 326 -24.76 -4.15 -48.62
C ARG A 326 -23.64 -5.03 -49.15
N ASN A 327 -22.89 -5.69 -48.25
CA ASN A 327 -21.76 -6.55 -48.61
C ASN A 327 -20.82 -5.89 -49.63
N CYS A 328 -20.48 -4.62 -49.40
CA CYS A 328 -19.62 -3.84 -50.27
C CYS A 328 -18.79 -2.82 -49.50
N VAL A 329 -17.79 -2.27 -50.19
CA VAL A 329 -16.91 -1.22 -49.70
C VAL A 329 -17.22 0.06 -50.46
N GLU A 330 -17.47 1.15 -49.73
CA GLU A 330 -17.59 2.51 -50.27
C GLU A 330 -16.49 3.40 -49.67
N HIS A 331 -16.07 4.41 -50.42
CA HIS A 331 -15.05 5.38 -50.00
C HIS A 331 -15.59 6.80 -50.09
N ALA A 332 -15.25 7.65 -49.10
CA ALA A 332 -15.68 9.04 -49.00
C ALA A 332 -14.89 10.03 -49.86
#